data_AF-A0AAE3NXU5-F1
#
_entry.id   AF-A0AAE3NXU5-F1
#
_cell.length_a   1.000
_cell.length_b   1.000
_cell.length_c   1.000
_cell.angle_alpha   90.00
_cell.angle_beta   90.00
_cell.angle_gamma   90.00
#
_symmetry.space_group_name_H-M   'P 1'
#
loop_
_entity.id
_entity.type
_entity.pdbx_description
1 polymer ?
#
loop_
_entity_poly.entity_id
_entity_poly.type
_entity_poly.pdbx_seq_one_letter_code
_entity_poly.pdbx_strand_id
1 'polypeptide(L)' 'MIVIAAAIFGALLGVMTARRHKGNAKDQAQYAAGFGIAFALLGFVVTIVIGRLAG' A
#
# COMPACT_ATOMS: atom_id res chain seq x y z
N MET A 1 7.75 11.37 -0.10
CA MET A 1 8.23 10.30 -1.00
C MET A 1 7.03 9.50 -1.49
N ILE A 2 6.82 9.38 -2.80
CA ILE A 2 5.63 8.75 -3.40
C ILE A 2 5.45 7.30 -2.91
N VAL A 3 6.53 6.54 -2.83
CA VAL A 3 6.53 5.13 -2.36
C VAL A 3 5.96 4.99 -0.94
N ILE A 4 6.41 5.83 0.00
CA ILE A 4 5.97 5.75 1.41
C ILE A 4 4.49 6.16 1.52
N ALA A 5 4.08 7.21 0.80
CA ALA A 5 2.69 7.63 0.79
C ALA A 5 1.76 6.53 0.25
N ALA A 6 2.16 5.87 -0.85
CA ALA A 6 1.43 4.75 -1.40
C ALA A 6 1.38 3.56 -0.42
N ALA A 7 2.51 3.21 0.20
CA ALA A 7 2.59 2.12 1.19
C ALA A 7 1.63 2.33 2.37
N ILE A 8 1.60 3.55 2.94
CA ILE A 8 0.69 3.90 4.05
C ILE A 8 -0.76 3.82 3.58
N PHE A 9 -1.07 4.36 2.40
CA PHE A 9 -2.42 4.29 1.83
C PHE A 9 -2.86 2.83 1.63
N GLY A 10 -2.00 1.99 1.06
CA GLY A 10 -2.24 0.55 0.93
C GLY A 10 -2.47 -0.12 2.27
N ALA A 11 -1.61 0.12 3.26
CA ALA A 11 -1.75 -0.48 4.58
C ALA A 11 -3.09 -0.12 5.25
N LEU A 12 -3.52 1.14 5.17
CA LEU A 12 -4.82 1.58 5.68
C LEU A 12 -5.98 0.87 4.97
N LEU A 13 -5.93 0.76 3.64
CA LEU A 13 -6.93 0.00 2.87
C LEU A 13 -6.95 -1.47 3.25
N GLY A 14 -5.78 -2.08 3.49
CA GLY A 14 -5.65 -3.44 3.98
C GLY A 14 -6.35 -3.64 5.32
N VAL A 15 -6.07 -2.79 6.31
CA VAL A 15 -6.75 -2.84 7.62
C VAL A 15 -8.26 -2.66 7.45
N MET A 16 -8.71 -1.68 6.66
CA MET A 16 -10.14 -1.46 6.40
C MET A 16 -10.80 -2.68 5.76
N THR A 17 -10.11 -3.34 4.83
CA THR A 17 -10.59 -4.54 4.15
C THR A 17 -10.70 -5.70 5.13
N ALA A 18 -9.69 -5.95 5.96
CA ALA A 18 -9.76 -6.98 7.00
C ALA A 18 -10.89 -6.71 8.02
N ARG A 19 -11.10 -5.45 8.42
CA ARG A 19 -12.20 -5.07 9.32
C ARG A 19 -13.57 -5.35 8.71
N ARG A 20 -13.76 -5.11 7.40
CA ARG A 20 -15.01 -5.45 6.69
C ARG A 20 -15.29 -6.95 6.69
N HIS A 21 -14.24 -7.78 6.67
CA HIS A 21 -14.36 -9.23 6.74
C HIS A 21 -14.37 -9.78 8.18
N LYS A 22 -14.52 -8.92 9.20
CA LYS A 22 -14.48 -9.28 10.63
C LYS A 22 -13.19 -10.00 11.05
N GLY A 23 -12.07 -9.74 10.35
CA GLY A 23 -10.76 -10.30 10.66
C GLY A 23 -10.22 -9.80 12.00
N ASN A 24 -9.51 -10.69 12.70
CA ASN A 24 -8.86 -10.38 13.97
C ASN A 24 -7.63 -9.46 13.78
N ALA A 25 -6.95 -9.09 14.87
CA ALA A 25 -5.79 -8.20 14.79
C ALA A 25 -4.64 -8.75 13.91
N LYS A 26 -4.44 -10.06 13.87
CA LYS A 26 -3.43 -10.70 13.00
C LYS A 26 -3.84 -10.62 11.53
N ASP A 27 -5.13 -10.83 11.23
CA ASP A 27 -5.65 -10.68 9.87
C ASP A 27 -5.50 -9.23 9.38
N GLN A 28 -5.79 -8.26 10.26
CA GLN A 28 -5.59 -6.85 9.96
C GLN A 28 -4.13 -6.52 9.66
N ALA A 29 -3.19 -7.04 10.46
CA ALA A 29 -1.76 -6.85 10.22
C ALA A 29 -1.31 -7.49 8.89
N GLN A 30 -1.80 -8.69 8.57
CA GLN A 30 -1.46 -9.39 7.34
C GLN A 30 -2.01 -8.68 6.09
N TYR A 31 -3.26 -8.21 6.14
CA TYR A 31 -3.83 -7.39 5.08
C TYR A 31 -3.12 -6.04 4.94
N ALA A 32 -2.78 -5.38 6.06
CA ALA A 32 -2.02 -4.13 6.05
C ALA A 32 -0.65 -4.32 5.39
N ALA A 33 0.07 -5.38 5.74
CA ALA A 33 1.36 -5.70 5.14
C ALA A 33 1.21 -6.01 3.64
N GLY A 34 0.25 -6.87 3.27
CA GLY A 34 0.03 -7.25 1.87
C GLY A 34 -0.34 -6.08 0.98
N PHE A 35 -1.34 -5.28 1.39
CA PHE A 35 -1.74 -4.09 0.63
C PHE A 35 -0.65 -3.01 0.67
N GLY A 36 0.03 -2.83 1.80
CA GLY A 36 1.13 -1.88 1.92
C GLY A 36 2.27 -2.18 0.95
N ILE A 37 2.67 -3.44 0.81
CA ILE A 37 3.68 -3.88 -0.16
C ILE A 37 3.18 -3.63 -1.59
N ALA A 38 1.95 -4.05 -1.91
CA ALA A 38 1.39 -3.88 -3.26
C ALA A 38 1.37 -2.41 -3.70
N PHE A 39 0.91 -1.51 -2.82
CA PHE A 39 0.91 -0.08 -3.12
C PHE A 39 2.31 0.55 -3.09
N ALA A 40 3.23 0.08 -2.24
CA ALA A 40 4.62 0.52 -2.29
C ALA A 40 5.25 0.24 -3.65
N LEU A 41 5.06 -0.98 -4.18
CA LEU A 41 5.53 -1.37 -5.51
C LEU A 41 4.89 -0.50 -6.61
N LEU A 42 3.58 -0.24 -6.52
CA LEU A 42 2.90 0.65 -7.46
C LEU A 42 3.46 2.08 -7.39
N GLY A 43 3.64 2.62 -6.19
CA GLY A 43 4.26 3.94 -5.98
C GLY A 43 5.71 4.01 -6.48
N PHE A 44 6.46 2.92 -6.40
CA PHE A 44 7.82 2.81 -6.94
C PHE A 44 7.81 2.90 -8.47
N VAL A 45 6.95 2.14 -9.14
CA VAL A 45 6.78 2.21 -10.60
C VAL A 45 6.36 3.62 -11.03
N VAL A 46 5.37 4.22 -10.35
CA VAL A 46 4.92 5.59 -10.61
C VAL A 46 6.07 6.59 -10.46
N THR A 47 6.91 6.43 -9.43
CA THR A 47 8.07 7.30 -9.21
C THR A 47 9.05 7.23 -10.39
N ILE A 48 9.36 6.02 -10.88
CA ILE A 48 10.24 5.83 -12.04
C ILE A 48 9.63 6.49 -13.28
N VAL A 49 8.35 6.24 -13.56
CA VAL A 49 7.67 6.79 -14.74
C VAL A 49 7.70 8.31 -14.73
N ILE A 50 7.34 8.94 -13.60
CA ILE A 50 7.41 10.40 -13.46
C ILE A 50 8.84 10.89 -13.69
N GLY A 51 9.83 10.23 -13.10
CA GLY A 51 11.24 10.58 -13.30
C GLY A 51 11.70 10.45 -14.76
N ARG A 52 11.14 9.50 -15.53
CA ARG A 52 11.44 9.31 -16.96
C ARG A 52 10.72 10.29 -17.87
N LEU A 53 9.57 10.80 -17.48
CA LEU A 53 8.81 11.78 -18.26
C LEU A 53 9.23 13.22 -17.98
N ALA A 54 9.81 13.48 -16.80
CA ALA A 54 10.23 14.81 -16.37
C ALA A 54 11.67 15.19 -16.78
N GLY A 55 12.43 14.27 -17.37
CA GLY A 55 13.77 14.49 -17.91
C GLY A 55 13.82 14.17 -19.40
#